data_AF-A0AAE3GLW6-F1
#
_entry.id   AF-A0AAE3GLW6-F1
#
_cell.length_a   1.000
_cell.length_b   1.000
_cell.length_c   1.000
_cell.angle_alpha   90.00
_cell.angle_beta   90.00
_cell.angle_gamma   90.00
#
_symmetry.space_group_name_H-M   'P 1'
#
loop_
_entity.id
_entity.type
_entity.pdbx_description
1 polymer ?
#
loop_
_entity_poly.entity_id
_entity_poly.type
_entity_poly.pdbx_seq_one_letter_code
_entity_poly.pdbx_strand_id
1 'polypeptide(L)'
;MRQNIDCLRVFKISLIAGTISSGIISPLPSFSQIIPDNSLGQERSIVTPNIPLNNGAIDLINGGAIRGANLFHSFLEFNIGNNQQVYFANPNNITNIFSRVMEQPQIHLAIAIPLS
;
A
#
# COMPACT_ATOMS: atom_id res chain seq x y z
N MET A 1 17.60 -14.71 -2.21
CA MET A 1 18.66 -13.90 -1.56
C MET A 1 18.49 -12.46 -1.98
N ARG A 2 18.60 -11.58 -0.98
CA ARG A 2 18.34 -10.13 -0.97
C ARG A 2 19.33 -9.38 -1.88
N GLN A 3 18.86 -8.40 -2.66
CA GLN A 3 19.72 -7.37 -3.25
C GLN A 3 19.13 -6.02 -2.83
N ASN A 4 19.63 -5.46 -1.73
CA ASN A 4 20.84 -4.63 -1.64
C ASN A 4 20.61 -3.23 -2.24
N ILE A 5 19.85 -2.44 -1.50
CA ILE A 5 20.21 -1.10 -1.01
C ILE A 5 21.53 -0.53 -1.59
N ASP A 6 21.47 0.13 -2.74
CA ASP A 6 22.55 1.04 -3.15
C ASP A 6 22.27 2.46 -2.61
N CYS A 7 22.46 2.61 -1.29
CA CYS A 7 22.50 3.90 -0.58
C CYS A 7 23.87 4.62 -0.75
N LEU A 8 24.81 4.02 -1.50
CA LEU A 8 26.24 4.29 -1.34
C LEU A 8 26.87 5.28 -2.35
N ARG A 9 26.09 5.94 -3.21
CA ARG A 9 26.65 6.88 -4.23
C ARG A 9 26.27 8.35 -4.09
N VAL A 10 25.76 8.82 -2.95
CA VAL A 10 25.34 10.23 -2.80
C VAL A 10 26.36 11.11 -2.04
N PHE A 11 27.36 10.57 -1.35
CA PHE A 11 28.23 11.36 -0.46
C PHE A 11 29.59 11.78 -1.05
N LYS A 12 29.62 12.29 -2.28
CA LYS A 12 30.77 13.07 -2.77
C LYS A 12 30.30 14.45 -3.20
N ILE A 13 30.12 15.36 -2.24
CA ILE A 13 29.91 16.78 -2.53
C ILE A 13 30.87 17.63 -1.69
N SER A 14 31.56 18.49 -2.42
CA SER A 14 32.77 19.27 -2.12
C SER A 14 32.62 20.30 -0.98
N LEU A 15 33.74 20.55 -0.29
CA LEU A 15 33.95 21.59 0.71
C LEU A 15 34.09 22.97 0.04
N ILE A 16 33.06 23.81 0.02
CA ILE A 16 33.22 25.27 -0.12
C ILE A 16 32.19 26.00 0.75
N ALA A 17 32.71 26.91 1.56
CA ALA A 17 31.99 27.71 2.54
C ALA A 17 30.89 28.59 1.93
N GLY A 18 29.76 28.67 2.63
CA GLY A 18 28.82 29.80 2.56
C GLY A 18 27.80 29.76 1.43
N THR A 19 26.75 28.94 1.56
CA THR A 19 25.47 29.18 0.87
C THR A 19 24.30 28.72 1.72
N ILE A 20 23.24 29.53 1.69
CA ILE A 20 21.91 29.39 2.30
C ILE A 20 21.50 27.91 2.41
N SER A 21 21.21 27.47 3.64
CA SER A 21 20.74 26.10 3.92
C SER A 21 19.37 25.87 3.28
N SER A 22 19.39 25.55 1.99
CA SER A 22 18.21 25.05 1.27
C SER A 22 18.04 23.61 1.72
N GLY A 23 17.25 23.41 2.79
CA GLY A 23 16.95 22.09 3.33
C GLY A 23 16.37 21.19 2.25
N ILE A 24 17.12 20.16 1.86
CA ILE A 24 16.62 19.11 0.98
C ILE A 24 15.67 18.26 1.81
N ILE A 25 14.36 18.53 1.71
CA ILE A 25 13.33 17.62 2.20
C ILE A 25 13.23 16.50 1.17
N SER A 26 13.89 15.37 1.43
CA SER A 26 13.64 14.14 0.69
C SER A 26 12.34 13.51 1.19
N PRO A 27 11.36 13.19 0.32
CA PRO A 27 10.16 12.49 0.75
C PRO A 27 10.55 11.12 1.32
N LEU A 28 10.01 10.79 2.50
CA LEU A 28 10.14 9.46 3.08
C LEU A 28 9.54 8.44 2.10
N PRO A 29 10.19 7.28 1.87
CA PRO A 29 9.62 6.25 1.02
C PRO A 29 8.29 5.77 1.63
N SER A 30 7.18 5.96 0.91
CA SER A 30 5.90 5.36 1.29
C SER A 30 5.94 3.87 0.94
N PHE A 31 5.70 3.01 1.93
CA PHE A 31 5.49 1.60 1.64
C PHE A 31 4.20 1.44 0.85
N SER A 32 4.27 0.75 -0.29
CA SER A 32 3.06 0.29 -0.95
C SER A 32 2.47 -0.86 -0.13
N GLN A 33 1.19 -0.74 0.23
CA GLN A 33 0.51 -1.74 1.03
C GLN A 33 -0.99 -1.73 0.75
N ILE A 34 -1.55 -2.93 0.57
CA ILE A 34 -2.99 -3.15 0.44
C ILE A 34 -3.41 -4.03 1.62
N ILE A 35 -4.16 -3.45 2.54
CA ILE A 35 -4.65 -4.14 3.74
C ILE A 35 -6.16 -4.32 3.60
N PRO A 36 -6.65 -5.56 3.40
CA PRO A 36 -8.09 -5.80 3.37
C PRO A 36 -8.72 -5.58 4.75
N ASP A 37 -9.94 -5.06 4.74
CA ASP A 37 -10.77 -5.01 5.93
C ASP A 37 -11.40 -6.39 6.19
N ASN A 38 -11.20 -6.90 7.40
CA ASN A 38 -11.66 -8.21 7.84
C ASN A 38 -13.04 -8.16 8.54
N SER A 39 -13.69 -6.99 8.61
CA SER A 39 -14.99 -6.80 9.30
C SER A 39 -16.16 -7.58 8.66
N LEU A 40 -16.04 -7.97 7.39
CA LEU A 40 -17.09 -8.65 6.61
C LEU A 40 -17.05 -10.19 6.69
N GLY A 41 -16.19 -10.77 7.52
CA GLY A 41 -16.14 -12.23 7.73
C GLY A 41 -15.85 -13.01 6.43
N GLN A 42 -16.79 -13.85 5.99
CA GLN A 42 -16.65 -14.66 4.76
C GLN A 42 -16.69 -13.83 3.47
N GLU A 43 -17.31 -12.64 3.52
CA GLU A 43 -17.42 -11.72 2.37
C GLU A 43 -16.25 -10.72 2.32
N ARG A 44 -15.18 -10.95 3.10
CA ARG A 44 -14.01 -10.07 3.11
C ARG A 44 -13.28 -10.07 1.78
N SER A 45 -12.52 -9.00 1.56
CA SER A 45 -11.59 -8.92 0.43
C SER A 45 -10.35 -9.77 0.71
N ILE A 46 -9.82 -10.42 -0.31
CA ILE A 46 -8.65 -11.29 -0.21
C ILE A 46 -7.62 -10.79 -1.22
N VAL A 47 -6.45 -10.38 -0.72
CA VAL A 47 -5.33 -9.94 -1.58
C VAL A 47 -4.37 -11.09 -1.77
N THR A 48 -4.12 -11.47 -3.01
CA THR A 48 -3.11 -12.47 -3.39
C THR A 48 -1.99 -11.77 -4.16
N PRO A 49 -0.85 -11.49 -3.51
CA PRO A 49 0.21 -10.71 -4.12
C PRO A 49 1.09 -11.53 -5.07
N ASN A 50 1.81 -10.84 -5.96
CA ASN A 50 2.83 -11.41 -6.85
C ASN A 50 2.34 -12.54 -7.78
N ILE A 51 1.11 -12.42 -8.31
CA ILE A 51 0.61 -13.33 -9.35
C ILE A 51 1.34 -13.03 -10.67
N PRO A 52 1.99 -14.02 -11.30
CA PRO A 52 2.64 -13.82 -12.59
C PRO A 52 1.62 -13.47 -13.67
N LEU A 53 1.83 -12.36 -14.38
CA LEU A 53 1.01 -11.98 -15.54
C LEU A 53 1.89 -11.34 -16.61
N ASN A 54 1.94 -11.98 -17.79
CA ASN A 54 2.82 -11.58 -18.89
C ASN A 54 4.28 -11.37 -18.44
N ASN A 55 4.83 -10.17 -18.67
CA ASN A 55 6.21 -9.81 -18.36
C ASN A 55 6.37 -9.20 -16.95
N GLY A 56 5.39 -9.38 -16.07
CA GLY A 56 5.38 -8.77 -14.73
C GLY A 56 4.66 -9.59 -13.68
N ALA A 57 4.46 -8.98 -12.51
CA ALA A 57 3.70 -9.52 -11.41
C ALA A 57 2.61 -8.54 -11.00
N ILE A 58 1.44 -9.06 -10.66
CA ILE A 58 0.28 -8.28 -10.23
C ILE A 58 -0.18 -8.72 -8.85
N ASP A 59 -0.91 -7.86 -8.16
CA ASP A 59 -1.67 -8.25 -6.98
C ASP A 59 -3.12 -8.48 -7.38
N LEU A 60 -3.64 -9.67 -7.11
CA LEU A 60 -5.01 -10.06 -7.42
C LEU A 60 -5.90 -9.91 -6.18
N ILE A 61 -6.98 -9.18 -6.31
CA ILE A 61 -8.00 -8.98 -5.28
C ILE A 61 -9.19 -9.88 -5.61
N ASN A 62 -9.48 -10.80 -4.69
CA ASN A 62 -10.58 -11.76 -4.74
C ASN A 62 -11.56 -11.54 -3.57
N GLY A 63 -12.63 -12.33 -3.55
CA GLY A 63 -13.66 -12.27 -2.50
C GLY A 63 -14.53 -11.03 -2.66
N GLY A 64 -14.91 -10.42 -1.54
CA GLY A 64 -15.81 -9.26 -1.51
C GLY A 64 -17.29 -9.63 -1.37
N ALA A 65 -18.11 -8.64 -1.05
CA ALA A 65 -19.53 -8.80 -0.84
C ALA A 65 -20.28 -8.56 -2.15
N ILE A 66 -21.08 -9.53 -2.59
CA ILE A 66 -21.88 -9.41 -3.82
C ILE A 66 -23.30 -9.01 -3.46
N ARG A 67 -23.82 -7.96 -4.09
CA ARG A 67 -25.23 -7.52 -3.97
C ARG A 67 -25.76 -7.20 -5.36
N GLY A 68 -26.48 -8.14 -5.97
CA GLY A 68 -26.94 -8.02 -7.35
C GLY A 68 -25.75 -7.96 -8.33
N ALA A 69 -25.76 -6.98 -9.23
CA ALA A 69 -24.68 -6.76 -10.20
C ALA A 69 -23.49 -5.95 -9.64
N ASN A 70 -23.42 -5.77 -8.32
CA ASN A 70 -22.41 -4.96 -7.66
C ASN A 70 -21.53 -5.82 -6.74
N LEU A 71 -20.21 -5.68 -6.88
CA LEU A 71 -19.21 -6.29 -6.01
C LEU A 71 -18.58 -5.21 -5.13
N PHE A 72 -18.54 -5.43 -3.84
CA PHE A 72 -18.00 -4.49 -2.85
C PHE A 72 -16.75 -5.04 -2.19
N HIS A 73 -15.71 -4.22 -2.16
CA HIS A 73 -14.48 -4.44 -1.41
C HIS A 73 -14.30 -3.38 -0.32
N SER A 74 -13.68 -3.78 0.79
CA SER A 74 -13.36 -2.90 1.90
C SER A 74 -11.90 -3.11 2.26
N PHE A 75 -11.17 -2.01 2.38
CA PHE A 75 -9.75 -1.97 2.70
C PHE A 75 -9.53 -1.03 3.87
N LEU A 76 -8.60 -1.38 4.75
CA LEU A 76 -8.05 -0.46 5.74
C LEU A 76 -7.07 0.51 5.07
N GLU A 77 -6.23 -0.03 4.20
CA GLU A 77 -5.27 0.76 3.44
C GLU A 77 -5.24 0.25 2.00
N PHE A 78 -5.16 1.18 1.06
CA PHE A 78 -5.11 0.86 -0.36
C PHE A 78 -4.08 1.77 -1.04
N ASN A 79 -2.80 1.45 -0.82
CA ASN A 79 -1.68 2.15 -1.41
C ASN A 79 -1.06 1.28 -2.52
N ILE A 80 -0.90 1.88 -3.70
CA ILE A 80 -0.26 1.22 -4.86
C ILE A 80 1.05 1.93 -5.15
N GLY A 81 2.14 1.17 -5.13
CA GLY A 81 3.49 1.67 -5.39
C GLY A 81 3.75 1.92 -6.87
N ASN A 82 4.84 2.62 -7.16
CA ASN A 82 5.28 2.81 -8.53
C ASN A 82 5.48 1.47 -9.25
N ASN A 83 4.94 1.36 -10.46
CA ASN A 83 4.97 0.17 -11.31
C ASN A 83 4.27 -1.07 -10.72
N GLN A 84 3.54 -0.95 -9.61
CA GLN A 84 2.68 -2.01 -9.11
C GLN A 84 1.34 -2.00 -9.83
N GLN A 85 0.82 -3.19 -10.10
CA GLN A 85 -0.45 -3.39 -10.78
C GLN A 85 -1.36 -4.22 -9.89
N VAL A 86 -2.62 -3.80 -9.79
CA VAL A 86 -3.63 -4.45 -8.96
C VAL A 86 -4.82 -4.76 -9.84
N TYR A 87 -5.33 -5.99 -9.74
CA TYR A 87 -6.48 -6.46 -10.49
C TYR A 87 -7.57 -6.92 -9.54
N PHE A 88 -8.80 -6.53 -9.83
CA PHE A 88 -9.98 -7.06 -9.15
C PHE A 88 -10.51 -8.25 -9.95
N ALA A 89 -10.71 -9.38 -9.28
CA ALA A 89 -11.39 -10.52 -9.87
C ALA A 89 -12.85 -10.15 -10.13
N ASN A 90 -13.29 -10.36 -11.37
CA ASN A 90 -14.64 -10.04 -11.80
C ASN A 90 -15.42 -11.32 -12.12
N PRO A 91 -16.19 -11.88 -11.16
CA PRO A 91 -17.02 -13.05 -11.42
C PRO A 91 -18.19 -12.69 -12.35
N ASN A 92 -18.82 -13.72 -12.94
CA ASN A 92 -19.95 -13.54 -13.86
C ASN A 92 -21.10 -12.75 -13.21
N ASN A 93 -21.79 -11.95 -14.01
CA ASN A 93 -22.94 -11.12 -13.61
C ASN A 93 -22.62 -9.90 -12.74
N ILE A 94 -21.35 -9.52 -12.58
CA ILE A 94 -20.95 -8.24 -11.96
C ILE A 94 -20.73 -7.19 -13.05
N THR A 95 -21.40 -6.04 -12.88
CA THR A 95 -21.28 -4.87 -13.75
C THR A 95 -20.44 -3.78 -13.08
N ASN A 96 -20.54 -3.64 -11.76
CA ASN A 96 -19.86 -2.59 -11.00
C ASN A 96 -19.03 -3.18 -9.87
N ILE A 97 -17.84 -2.60 -9.66
CA ILE A 97 -16.96 -2.91 -8.53
C ILE A 97 -16.76 -1.62 -7.73
N PHE A 98 -17.07 -1.68 -6.43
CA PHE A 98 -16.92 -0.57 -5.50
C PHE A 98 -15.90 -0.92 -4.42
N SER A 99 -15.03 0.02 -4.11
CA SER A 99 -14.02 -0.14 -3.07
C SER A 99 -14.15 0.99 -2.04
N ARG A 100 -14.26 0.63 -0.77
CA ARG A 100 -14.15 1.56 0.35
C ARG A 100 -12.75 1.45 0.95
N VAL A 101 -12.12 2.60 1.20
CA VAL A 101 -10.88 2.67 1.98
C VAL A 101 -11.21 3.32 3.31
N MET A 102 -11.00 2.59 4.40
CA MET A 102 -11.07 3.10 5.77
C MET A 102 -9.66 3.51 6.17
N GLU A 103 -9.18 4.64 5.66
CA GLU A 103 -7.93 5.20 6.16
C GLU A 103 -8.03 5.27 7.68
N GLN A 104 -7.01 4.74 8.36
CA GLN A 104 -7.04 4.58 9.81
C GLN A 104 -7.48 5.90 10.47
N PRO A 105 -8.52 5.90 11.33
CA PRO A 105 -8.64 6.98 12.28
C PRO A 105 -7.39 6.89 13.15
N GLN A 106 -6.47 7.84 13.00
CA GLN A 106 -5.26 7.92 13.82
C GLN A 106 -5.69 8.04 15.29
N ILE A 107 -5.63 6.94 16.06
CA ILE A 107 -5.72 6.96 17.52
C ILE A 107 -4.32 6.70 18.06
N HIS A 108 -3.53 7.77 18.22
CA HIS A 108 -2.25 7.72 18.90
C HIS A 108 -2.49 7.79 20.42
N LEU A 109 -2.75 6.65 21.06
CA LEU A 109 -2.69 6.58 22.52
C LEU A 109 -1.28 6.13 22.93
N ALA A 110 -0.33 7.06 22.95
CA ALA A 110 0.96 6.84 23.57
C ALA A 110 0.81 7.00 25.09
N ILE A 111 0.63 5.89 25.82
CA ILE A 111 0.82 5.87 27.27
C ILE A 111 2.31 5.59 27.49
N ALA A 112 3.10 6.64 27.78
CA ALA A 112 4.46 6.46 28.25
C ALA A 112 4.43 5.86 29.66
N ILE A 113 4.94 4.64 29.83
CA ILE A 113 5.18 4.08 31.16
C ILE A 113 6.49 4.71 31.67
N PRO A 114 6.50 5.42 32.81
CA PRO A 114 7.76 5.89 33.39
C PRO A 114 8.60 4.69 33.79
N LEU A 115 9.86 4.65 33.34
CA LEU A 115 10.87 3.78 33.93
C LEU A 115 11.12 4.28 35.36
N SER A 116 11.07 3.35 36.30
CA SER A 116 11.14 3.52 37.77
C SER A 116 12.13 4.57 38.25
#